data_AF-A0A365TVD5-F1
#
_entry.id   AF-A0A365TVD5-F1
#
_cell.length_a   1.000
_cell.length_b   1.000
_cell.length_c   1.000
_cell.angle_alpha   90.00
_cell.angle_beta   90.00
_cell.angle_gamma   90.00
#
_symmetry.space_group_name_H-M   'P 1'
#
loop_
_entity.id
_entity.type
_entity.pdbx_description
1 polymer ?
#
loop_
_entity_poly.entity_id
_entity_poly.type
_entity_poly.pdbx_seq_one_letter_code
_entity_poly.pdbx_strand_id
1 'polypeptide(L)'
;MTTVEQEICNLIYEQAPEFGGRPKKGNGAGANADPMEAEGDLPGPSEETLAQAIERQERNAHFALDRFGFGSMFWPTLQDMADRYDGLGTRERVRQILDKLVFQRIENDQRPVARQIAQLVQARAFWAEDELLEALNDAGLVDSLDYFQGLLEYLQHQDLLADWKVVKPDMAAVTRKTYHEHGQCFVVSPERKSHLKRTIKRARKIVGLNGLCQLSHLAVDPETSAEILALLKAHNDAWVTFSKGAFWYTFDDRHSTLVSHAQKIFTLVDHVDLEDLATLLQNSLFHRSSRFKEYPDAEIVREWIVRSDRFRSDGNVVSFRGEATGFSDIEEDLISLLRGQGPTETTQIRRKLEARGHGTALLSKIVYYSPLVYVDRSRGRKNFLITLVTDLPGQQSTVPDDYFAFKVRLDALASTDKDTTGTARKEQRILSEWIFRDSTHIRCAICDREFARGSIITAHKKKRAHCTDTERRDPNIVFPLCIFGCDHLYERGFIRVVEGHVTAGRAPTGQTEYDIVQKLVGHLVDARWRAGPPDYFDMRPDETHDDTV
;
A
#
# COMPACT_ATOMS: atom_id res chain seq x y z
N MET A 1 -24.21 6.77 22.13
CA MET A 1 -24.79 7.13 20.82
C MET A 1 -25.22 5.84 20.15
N THR A 2 -26.28 5.85 19.34
CA THR A 2 -26.70 4.64 18.61
C THR A 2 -25.81 4.50 17.38
N THR A 3 -25.12 3.37 17.26
CA THR A 3 -24.27 3.06 16.11
C THR A 3 -25.09 2.40 14.99
N VAL A 4 -24.53 2.30 13.78
CA VAL A 4 -25.22 1.66 12.66
C VAL A 4 -25.42 0.16 12.89
N GLU A 5 -24.52 -0.48 13.64
CA GLU A 5 -24.63 -1.85 14.12
C GLU A 5 -25.90 -2.02 14.95
N GLN A 6 -26.11 -1.10 15.89
CA GLN A 6 -27.30 -1.10 16.74
C GLN A 6 -28.57 -0.77 15.94
N GLU A 7 -28.49 0.14 14.96
CA GLU A 7 -29.59 0.44 14.05
C GLU A 7 -30.03 -0.81 13.25
N ILE A 8 -29.07 -1.53 12.65
CA ILE A 8 -29.33 -2.78 11.92
C ILE A 8 -29.99 -3.82 12.83
N CYS A 9 -29.48 -4.00 14.05
CA CYS A 9 -30.08 -4.91 15.04
C CYS A 9 -31.54 -4.52 15.35
N ASN A 10 -31.80 -3.24 15.64
CA ASN A 10 -33.13 -2.75 15.98
C ASN A 10 -34.13 -3.01 14.83
N LEU A 11 -33.72 -2.72 13.59
CA LEU A 11 -34.54 -2.97 12.40
C LEU A 11 -34.93 -4.45 12.27
N ILE A 12 -34.00 -5.37 12.55
CA ILE A 12 -34.25 -6.81 12.49
C ILE A 12 -35.19 -7.26 13.60
N TYR A 13 -35.07 -6.68 14.80
CA TYR A 13 -35.95 -6.99 15.93
C TYR A 13 -37.37 -6.45 15.73
N GLU A 14 -37.54 -5.28 15.10
CA GLU A 14 -38.83 -4.63 14.88
C GLU A 14 -39.69 -5.27 13.77
N GLN A 15 -39.08 -5.90 12.76
CA GLN A 15 -39.80 -6.50 11.63
C GLN A 15 -40.52 -7.85 11.95
N ALA A 16 -40.44 -8.34 13.18
CA ALA A 16 -40.83 -9.70 13.55
C ALA A 16 -42.20 -9.97 14.24
N PRO A 17 -43.17 -9.05 14.43
CA PRO A 17 -44.43 -9.42 15.09
C PRO A 17 -45.37 -10.34 14.26
N GLU A 18 -45.21 -10.47 12.94
CA GLU A 18 -46.28 -11.02 12.07
C GLU A 18 -46.14 -12.50 11.62
N PHE A 19 -45.59 -13.39 12.45
CA PHE A 19 -45.59 -14.84 12.12
C PHE A 19 -46.38 -15.68 13.13
N GLY A 20 -47.61 -15.27 13.41
CA GLY A 20 -48.71 -16.15 13.85
C GLY A 20 -49.60 -16.49 12.64
N GLY A 21 -49.77 -17.78 12.33
CA GLY A 21 -50.30 -18.27 11.06
C GLY A 21 -51.68 -17.75 10.63
N ARG A 22 -51.86 -17.54 9.31
CA ARG A 22 -53.20 -17.40 8.70
C ARG A 22 -53.88 -18.77 8.57
N PRO A 23 -55.14 -18.95 8.99
CA PRO A 23 -55.86 -20.19 8.73
C PRO A 23 -56.23 -20.29 7.24
N LYS A 24 -55.94 -21.44 6.61
CA LYS A 24 -56.48 -21.77 5.28
C LYS A 24 -57.99 -21.90 5.37
N LYS A 25 -58.74 -21.08 4.63
CA LYS A 25 -60.17 -21.30 4.35
C LYS A 25 -60.32 -22.61 3.57
N GLY A 26 -60.92 -23.62 4.20
CA GLY A 26 -61.37 -24.84 3.52
C GLY A 26 -62.56 -24.54 2.62
N ASN A 27 -62.45 -24.91 1.35
CA ASN A 27 -63.60 -25.00 0.45
C ASN A 27 -64.40 -26.27 0.78
N GLY A 28 -65.72 -26.14 0.81
CA GLY A 28 -66.65 -27.15 1.28
C GLY A 28 -66.90 -28.33 0.33
N ALA A 29 -67.24 -29.44 0.99
CA ALA A 29 -68.33 -30.39 0.72
C ALA A 29 -68.43 -31.09 -0.65
N GLY A 30 -68.25 -32.42 -0.60
CA GLY A 30 -68.87 -33.41 -1.48
C GLY A 30 -68.79 -34.79 -0.82
N ALA A 31 -69.95 -35.40 -0.52
CA ALA A 31 -70.15 -36.54 0.37
C ALA A 31 -70.06 -37.92 -0.32
N ASN A 32 -69.58 -38.95 0.39
CA ASN A 32 -70.34 -40.19 0.75
C ASN A 32 -69.45 -41.26 1.43
N ALA A 33 -70.10 -42.03 2.32
CA ALA A 33 -69.72 -43.13 3.26
C ALA A 33 -68.70 -44.19 2.76
N ASP A 34 -67.98 -45.00 3.57
CA ASP A 34 -68.24 -45.69 4.86
C ASP A 34 -66.89 -46.04 5.58
N PRO A 35 -66.88 -46.56 6.84
CA PRO A 35 -65.76 -46.47 7.79
C PRO A 35 -64.93 -47.74 7.96
N MET A 36 -63.63 -47.63 8.28
CA MET A 36 -62.95 -48.50 9.26
C MET A 36 -61.46 -48.13 9.48
N GLU A 37 -61.11 -48.12 10.77
CA GLU A 37 -59.80 -48.44 11.37
C GLU A 37 -58.68 -47.38 11.43
N ALA A 38 -58.51 -46.90 12.67
CA ALA A 38 -57.28 -46.92 13.47
C ALA A 38 -56.10 -46.00 13.09
N GLU A 39 -55.98 -44.96 13.91
CA GLU A 39 -54.76 -44.48 14.57
C GLU A 39 -53.47 -44.34 13.74
N GLY A 40 -53.16 -43.10 13.45
CA GLY A 40 -51.81 -42.61 13.22
C GLY A 40 -51.76 -41.13 13.57
N ASP A 41 -51.54 -40.83 14.85
CA ASP A 41 -51.23 -39.48 15.34
C ASP A 41 -49.96 -38.99 14.62
N LEU A 42 -50.14 -38.17 13.60
CA LEU A 42 -49.07 -37.34 13.02
C LEU A 42 -49.04 -36.04 13.84
N PRO A 43 -47.86 -35.61 14.35
CA PRO A 43 -47.78 -34.35 15.07
C PRO A 43 -48.12 -33.20 14.12
N GLY A 44 -49.09 -32.37 14.54
CA GLY A 44 -49.39 -31.10 13.88
C GLY A 44 -48.18 -30.15 13.87
N PRO A 45 -48.22 -29.06 13.07
CA PRO A 45 -47.07 -28.19 12.88
C PRO A 45 -46.65 -27.54 14.21
N SER A 46 -45.34 -27.62 14.52
CA SER A 46 -44.77 -27.11 15.77
C SER A 46 -45.03 -25.62 15.96
N GLU A 47 -45.69 -25.24 17.04
CA GLU A 47 -45.68 -23.88 17.57
C GLU A 47 -44.23 -23.51 17.95
N GLU A 48 -43.70 -22.48 17.31
CA GLU A 48 -42.38 -21.96 17.66
C GLU A 48 -42.46 -21.26 19.03
N THR A 49 -41.61 -21.68 19.96
CA THR A 49 -41.55 -21.07 21.30
C THR A 49 -40.95 -19.67 21.25
N LEU A 50 -41.31 -18.80 22.19
CA LEU A 50 -40.73 -17.45 22.31
C LEU A 50 -39.19 -17.48 22.39
N ALA A 51 -38.62 -18.49 23.06
CA ALA A 51 -37.17 -18.69 23.14
C ALA A 51 -36.54 -18.97 21.76
N GLN A 52 -37.16 -19.85 20.96
CA GLN A 52 -36.71 -20.14 19.59
C GLN A 52 -36.84 -18.93 18.66
N ALA A 53 -37.87 -18.10 18.86
CA ALA A 53 -38.04 -16.87 18.11
C ALA A 53 -36.95 -15.83 18.42
N ILE A 54 -36.58 -15.66 19.71
CA ILE A 54 -35.50 -14.77 20.15
C ILE A 54 -34.15 -15.26 19.60
N GLU A 55 -33.84 -16.56 19.76
CA GLU A 55 -32.59 -17.14 19.28
C GLU A 55 -32.44 -17.00 17.75
N ARG A 56 -33.54 -17.15 17.01
CA ARG A 56 -33.56 -16.90 15.57
C ARG A 56 -33.29 -15.44 15.23
N GLN A 57 -33.84 -14.49 15.99
CA GLN A 57 -33.64 -13.06 15.77
C GLN A 57 -32.20 -12.64 16.05
N GLU A 58 -31.63 -13.07 17.17
CA GLU A 58 -30.21 -12.84 17.51
C GLU A 58 -29.28 -13.42 16.45
N ARG A 59 -29.59 -14.63 15.95
CA ARG A 59 -28.85 -15.23 14.85
C ARG A 59 -28.94 -14.38 13.57
N ASN A 60 -30.14 -13.89 13.24
CA ASN A 60 -30.37 -13.06 12.05
C ASN A 60 -29.64 -11.69 12.15
N ALA A 61 -29.59 -11.10 13.35
CA ALA A 61 -28.85 -9.87 13.61
C ALA A 61 -27.35 -10.08 13.43
N HIS A 62 -26.77 -11.08 14.09
CA HIS A 62 -25.35 -11.43 13.90
C HIS A 62 -25.03 -11.74 12.43
N PHE A 63 -25.91 -12.45 11.75
CA PHE A 63 -25.78 -12.77 10.33
C PHE A 63 -25.74 -11.52 9.44
N ALA A 64 -26.58 -10.52 9.69
CA ALA A 64 -26.55 -9.27 8.95
C ALA A 64 -25.27 -8.47 9.26
N LEU A 65 -24.86 -8.40 10.54
CA LEU A 65 -23.63 -7.72 10.96
C LEU A 65 -22.38 -8.34 10.33
N ASP A 66 -22.25 -9.68 10.36
CA ASP A 66 -21.16 -10.40 9.70
C ASP A 66 -21.10 -10.08 8.20
N ARG A 67 -22.26 -10.01 7.53
CA ARG A 67 -22.33 -9.72 6.08
C ARG A 67 -21.81 -8.32 5.74
N PHE A 68 -22.02 -7.34 6.59
CA PHE A 68 -21.66 -5.94 6.34
C PHE A 68 -20.35 -5.50 7.02
N GLY A 69 -19.60 -6.44 7.59
CA GLY A 69 -18.25 -6.20 8.09
C GLY A 69 -18.16 -5.79 9.56
N PHE A 70 -19.24 -5.90 10.31
CA PHE A 70 -19.29 -5.64 11.76
C PHE A 70 -19.05 -6.90 12.60
N GLY A 71 -18.73 -8.00 11.94
CA GLY A 71 -18.50 -9.28 12.58
C GLY A 71 -17.10 -9.81 12.32
N SER A 72 -16.92 -11.10 12.55
CA SER A 72 -15.57 -11.72 12.53
C SER A 72 -15.12 -12.19 11.14
N MET A 73 -16.01 -12.11 10.15
CA MET A 73 -15.73 -12.49 8.77
C MET A 73 -15.30 -11.28 7.94
N PHE A 74 -14.17 -11.42 7.24
CA PHE A 74 -13.76 -10.44 6.25
C PHE A 74 -14.55 -10.62 4.94
N TRP A 75 -15.36 -9.62 4.62
CA TRP A 75 -16.16 -9.46 3.40
C TRP A 75 -16.72 -10.79 2.84
N PRO A 76 -17.56 -11.50 3.61
CA PRO A 76 -17.98 -12.85 3.28
C PRO A 76 -18.93 -12.89 2.08
N THR A 77 -18.84 -13.94 1.28
CA THR A 77 -19.85 -14.22 0.24
C THR A 77 -21.11 -14.82 0.84
N LEU A 78 -22.20 -14.77 0.07
CA LEU A 78 -23.43 -15.48 0.43
C LEU A 78 -23.22 -17.00 0.63
N GLN A 79 -22.19 -17.60 0.01
CA GLN A 79 -21.87 -19.01 0.25
C GLN A 79 -21.14 -19.18 1.57
N ASP A 80 -20.14 -18.34 1.86
CA ASP A 80 -19.42 -18.37 3.14
C ASP A 80 -20.41 -18.19 4.31
N MET A 81 -21.41 -17.31 4.14
CA MET A 81 -22.49 -17.13 5.11
C MET A 81 -23.38 -18.39 5.26
N ALA A 82 -23.68 -19.10 4.16
CA ALA A 82 -24.47 -20.33 4.21
C ALA A 82 -23.72 -21.46 4.94
N ASP A 83 -22.40 -21.51 4.76
CA ASP A 83 -21.53 -22.53 5.35
C ASP A 83 -21.27 -22.25 6.85
N ARG A 84 -21.24 -20.98 7.26
CA ARG A 84 -21.03 -20.58 8.66
C ARG A 84 -22.24 -20.81 9.56
N TYR A 85 -23.46 -20.58 9.05
CA TYR A 85 -24.67 -20.61 9.85
C TYR A 85 -25.52 -21.85 9.53
N ASP A 86 -25.53 -22.79 10.46
CA ASP A 86 -26.32 -24.01 10.35
C ASP A 86 -27.82 -23.73 10.15
N GLY A 87 -28.42 -24.46 9.21
CA GLY A 87 -29.85 -24.35 8.88
C GLY A 87 -30.21 -23.32 7.80
N LEU A 88 -29.26 -22.54 7.28
CA LEU A 88 -29.48 -21.66 6.12
C LEU A 88 -29.44 -22.43 4.79
N GLY A 89 -28.70 -23.54 4.72
CA GLY A 89 -28.78 -24.57 3.67
C GLY A 89 -28.21 -24.18 2.29
N THR A 90 -28.62 -23.04 1.72
CA THR A 90 -28.20 -22.61 0.37
C THR A 90 -27.97 -21.11 0.25
N ARG A 91 -27.07 -20.72 -0.67
CA ARG A 91 -26.82 -19.33 -1.06
C ARG A 91 -28.10 -18.54 -1.38
N GLU A 92 -29.08 -19.18 -2.01
CA GLU A 92 -30.33 -18.54 -2.39
C GLU A 92 -31.21 -18.22 -1.18
N ARG A 93 -31.21 -19.08 -0.16
CA ARG A 93 -31.91 -18.83 1.09
C ARG A 93 -31.26 -17.70 1.90
N VAL A 94 -29.93 -17.63 1.91
CA VAL A 94 -29.17 -16.50 2.48
C VAL A 94 -29.58 -15.18 1.81
N ARG A 95 -29.65 -15.16 0.47
CA ARG A 95 -30.11 -13.99 -0.29
C ARG A 95 -31.53 -13.59 0.09
N GLN A 96 -32.47 -14.52 0.14
CA GLN A 96 -33.87 -14.26 0.49
C GLN A 96 -34.03 -13.70 1.91
N ILE A 97 -33.20 -14.15 2.85
CA ILE A 97 -33.20 -13.65 4.22
C ILE A 97 -32.69 -12.22 4.27
N LEU A 98 -31.56 -11.91 3.61
CA LEU A 98 -31.07 -10.53 3.50
C LEU A 98 -32.06 -9.63 2.75
N ASP A 99 -32.67 -10.14 1.66
CA ASP A 99 -33.70 -9.44 0.91
C ASP A 99 -34.87 -9.05 1.83
N LYS A 100 -35.30 -9.95 2.72
CA LYS A 100 -36.42 -9.71 3.63
C LYS A 100 -36.06 -8.81 4.81
N LEU A 101 -34.91 -9.04 5.45
CA LEU A 101 -34.52 -8.40 6.71
C LEU A 101 -33.87 -7.04 6.50
N VAL A 102 -33.12 -6.89 5.41
CA VAL A 102 -32.25 -5.74 5.18
C VAL A 102 -32.67 -4.99 3.92
N PHE A 103 -33.02 -5.69 2.83
CA PHE A 103 -33.21 -5.03 1.52
C PHE A 103 -34.67 -4.68 1.17
N GLN A 104 -35.65 -5.17 1.93
CA GLN A 104 -37.00 -4.62 1.87
C GLN A 104 -36.91 -3.18 2.37
N ARG A 105 -37.28 -2.22 1.51
CA ARG A 105 -37.12 -0.78 1.73
C ARG A 105 -37.58 -0.38 3.14
N ILE A 106 -36.61 -0.09 3.98
CA ILE A 106 -36.78 0.54 5.27
C ILE A 106 -37.13 2.01 5.01
N GLU A 107 -38.14 2.53 5.71
CA GLU A 107 -38.56 3.93 5.54
C GLU A 107 -37.45 4.89 5.99
N ASN A 108 -37.45 6.11 5.44
CA ASN A 108 -36.34 7.06 5.61
C ASN A 108 -36.13 7.56 7.05
N ASP A 109 -37.13 7.40 7.91
CA ASP A 109 -37.17 7.72 9.33
C ASP A 109 -36.64 6.57 10.21
N GLN A 110 -36.66 5.33 9.71
CA GLN A 110 -36.20 4.13 10.40
C GLN A 110 -34.67 3.89 10.29
N ARG A 111 -33.95 4.75 9.55
CA ARG A 111 -32.50 4.63 9.30
C ARG A 111 -31.70 5.93 9.51
N PRO A 112 -31.85 6.63 10.65
CA PRO A 112 -31.19 7.91 10.90
C PRO A 112 -29.65 7.83 10.84
N VAL A 113 -29.03 6.78 11.36
CA VAL A 113 -27.57 6.61 11.42
C VAL A 113 -27.02 6.32 10.02
N ALA A 114 -27.62 5.41 9.25
CA ALA A 114 -27.22 5.16 7.85
C ALA A 114 -27.25 6.44 6.99
N ARG A 115 -28.21 7.34 7.23
CA ARG A 115 -28.29 8.64 6.55
C ARG A 115 -27.20 9.61 6.99
N GLN A 116 -26.88 9.66 8.29
CA GLN A 116 -25.78 10.46 8.81
C GLN A 116 -24.45 9.99 8.21
N ILE A 117 -24.22 8.68 8.11
CA ILE A 117 -23.06 8.10 7.43
C ILE A 117 -23.02 8.53 5.96
N ALA A 118 -24.12 8.41 5.22
CA ALA A 118 -24.17 8.81 3.82
C ALA A 118 -23.89 10.32 3.63
N GLN A 119 -24.41 11.17 4.51
CA GLN A 119 -24.15 12.62 4.51
C GLN A 119 -22.68 12.92 4.80
N LEU A 120 -22.07 12.24 5.78
CA LEU A 120 -20.66 12.39 6.10
C LEU A 120 -19.79 11.99 4.91
N VAL A 121 -20.06 10.83 4.29
CA VAL A 121 -19.34 10.37 3.10
C VAL A 121 -19.48 11.38 1.95
N GLN A 122 -20.69 11.90 1.72
CA GLN A 122 -20.96 12.88 0.66
C GLN A 122 -20.34 14.26 0.91
N ALA A 123 -19.83 14.55 2.11
CA ALA A 123 -19.19 15.82 2.42
C ALA A 123 -17.88 16.03 1.62
N ARG A 124 -17.21 14.95 1.19
CA ARG A 124 -16.04 15.00 0.29
C ARG A 124 -16.23 13.99 -0.83
N ALA A 125 -15.93 14.36 -2.08
CA ALA A 125 -16.06 13.45 -3.23
C ALA A 125 -15.01 12.32 -3.26
N PHE A 126 -14.00 12.42 -2.40
CA PHE A 126 -12.85 11.52 -2.29
C PHE A 126 -12.39 11.43 -0.83
N TRP A 127 -12.21 10.19 -0.36
CA TRP A 127 -11.68 9.88 0.97
C TRP A 127 -10.57 8.84 0.85
N ALA A 128 -9.52 8.99 1.65
CA ALA A 128 -8.75 7.83 2.09
C ALA A 128 -9.64 6.99 3.03
N GLU A 129 -9.64 5.67 2.86
CA GLU A 129 -10.54 4.81 3.64
C GLU A 129 -10.32 4.91 5.15
N ASP A 130 -9.06 4.94 5.61
CA ASP A 130 -8.72 5.13 7.02
C ASP A 130 -9.22 6.47 7.58
N GLU A 131 -9.01 7.58 6.87
CA GLU A 131 -9.57 8.90 7.24
C GLU A 131 -11.10 8.84 7.38
N LEU A 132 -11.78 8.11 6.47
CA LEU A 132 -13.22 7.95 6.55
C LEU A 132 -13.62 7.09 7.76
N LEU A 133 -12.95 5.97 8.01
CA LEU A 133 -13.23 5.10 9.15
C LEU A 133 -13.00 5.83 10.48
N GLU A 134 -11.92 6.60 10.59
CA GLU A 134 -11.63 7.46 11.74
C GLU A 134 -12.75 8.51 11.92
N ALA A 135 -13.16 9.21 10.84
CA ALA A 135 -14.25 10.17 10.90
C ALA A 135 -15.60 9.56 11.31
N LEU A 136 -15.89 8.33 10.90
CA LEU A 136 -17.11 7.61 11.30
C LEU A 136 -17.08 7.21 12.77
N ASN A 137 -15.92 6.75 13.26
CA ASN A 137 -15.71 6.38 14.65
C ASN A 137 -15.77 7.60 15.58
N ASP A 138 -15.13 8.70 15.21
CA ASP A 138 -15.14 9.95 15.98
C ASP A 138 -16.53 10.58 16.06
N ALA A 139 -17.34 10.40 15.01
CA ALA A 139 -18.75 10.79 15.00
C ALA A 139 -19.65 9.83 15.83
N GLY A 140 -19.12 8.72 16.34
CA GLY A 140 -19.86 7.70 17.08
C GLY A 140 -20.92 6.97 16.23
N LEU A 141 -20.71 6.91 14.91
CA LEU A 141 -21.63 6.29 13.95
C LEU A 141 -21.39 4.78 13.79
N VAL A 142 -20.19 4.32 14.16
CA VAL A 142 -19.75 2.92 14.16
C VAL A 142 -18.99 2.64 15.46
N ASP A 143 -19.00 1.41 15.96
CA ASP A 143 -18.21 1.03 17.15
C ASP A 143 -16.76 0.69 16.75
N SER A 144 -16.60 -0.19 15.77
CA SER A 144 -15.31 -0.61 15.23
C SER A 144 -15.52 -1.21 13.85
N LEU A 145 -14.89 -0.62 12.83
CA LEU A 145 -14.99 -1.10 11.46
C LEU A 145 -13.60 -1.15 10.83
N ASP A 146 -13.19 -2.35 10.42
CA ASP A 146 -11.86 -2.57 9.84
C ASP A 146 -11.77 -2.16 8.36
N TYR A 147 -12.90 -2.15 7.66
CA TYR A 147 -12.98 -1.83 6.23
C TYR A 147 -14.38 -1.32 5.84
N PHE A 148 -14.45 -0.41 4.88
CA PHE A 148 -15.67 0.30 4.51
C PHE A 148 -16.55 -0.46 3.51
N GLN A 149 -15.99 -1.37 2.70
CA GLN A 149 -16.73 -2.01 1.61
C GLN A 149 -17.99 -2.78 2.04
N GLY A 150 -17.99 -3.41 3.23
CA GLY A 150 -19.16 -4.10 3.75
C GLY A 150 -20.29 -3.11 4.08
N LEU A 151 -19.96 -2.02 4.78
CA LEU A 151 -20.88 -0.93 5.08
C LEU A 151 -21.37 -0.23 3.80
N LEU A 152 -20.51 -0.02 2.81
CA LEU A 152 -20.91 0.54 1.52
C LEU A 152 -21.99 -0.31 0.84
N GLU A 153 -21.86 -1.64 0.86
CA GLU A 153 -22.88 -2.54 0.30
C GLU A 153 -24.21 -2.41 1.04
N TYR A 154 -24.19 -2.33 2.37
CA TYR A 154 -25.40 -2.04 3.16
C TYR A 154 -26.07 -0.74 2.69
N LEU A 155 -25.31 0.36 2.63
CA LEU A 155 -25.82 1.67 2.20
C LEU A 155 -26.39 1.61 0.79
N GLN A 156 -25.72 0.95 -0.15
CA GLN A 156 -26.18 0.80 -1.54
C GLN A 156 -27.51 0.06 -1.63
N HIS A 157 -27.67 -1.00 -0.83
CA HIS A 157 -28.95 -1.70 -0.75
C HIS A 157 -30.07 -0.85 -0.13
N GLN A 158 -29.72 0.19 0.64
CA GLN A 158 -30.65 1.19 1.15
C GLN A 158 -30.94 2.34 0.17
N ASP A 159 -30.52 2.23 -1.10
CA ASP A 159 -30.55 3.31 -2.10
C ASP A 159 -29.71 4.55 -1.67
N LEU A 160 -28.72 4.36 -0.78
CA LEU A 160 -27.75 5.39 -0.38
C LEU A 160 -26.40 5.11 -1.05
N LEU A 161 -25.73 6.15 -1.55
CA LEU A 161 -24.40 6.02 -2.18
C LEU A 161 -24.32 4.99 -3.34
N ALA A 162 -25.41 4.81 -4.09
CA ALA A 162 -25.59 3.74 -5.10
C ALA A 162 -24.38 3.54 -6.04
N ASP A 163 -23.77 4.63 -6.50
CA ASP A 163 -22.67 4.60 -7.48
C ASP A 163 -21.26 4.79 -6.89
N TRP A 164 -21.16 4.96 -5.57
CA TRP A 164 -19.87 5.10 -4.89
C TRP A 164 -19.11 3.80 -4.87
N LYS A 165 -17.78 3.88 -4.81
CA LYS A 165 -16.92 2.69 -4.88
C LYS A 165 -15.75 2.82 -3.92
N VAL A 166 -15.38 1.70 -3.30
CA VAL A 166 -14.03 1.51 -2.77
C VAL A 166 -13.11 1.13 -3.93
N VAL A 167 -12.00 1.86 -4.04
CA VAL A 167 -11.04 1.73 -5.13
C VAL A 167 -9.62 1.65 -4.60
N LYS A 168 -8.77 1.01 -5.40
CA LYS A 168 -7.32 0.99 -5.24
C LYS A 168 -6.70 2.32 -5.71
N PRO A 169 -5.41 2.58 -5.44
CA PRO A 169 -4.71 3.77 -5.92
C PRO A 169 -4.76 3.98 -7.45
N ASP A 170 -4.88 2.91 -8.24
CA ASP A 170 -5.01 2.92 -9.70
C ASP A 170 -6.44 3.25 -10.21
N MET A 171 -7.38 3.55 -9.31
CA MET A 171 -8.81 3.76 -9.56
C MET A 171 -9.57 2.51 -10.04
N ALA A 172 -8.98 1.32 -10.00
CA ALA A 172 -9.71 0.08 -10.18
C ALA A 172 -10.53 -0.25 -8.91
N ALA A 173 -11.70 -0.87 -9.10
CA ALA A 173 -12.50 -1.33 -7.95
C ALA A 173 -11.74 -2.44 -7.21
N VAL A 174 -11.88 -2.45 -5.88
CA VAL A 174 -11.36 -3.52 -5.05
C VAL A 174 -12.15 -4.82 -5.30
N THR A 175 -11.49 -5.94 -5.06
CA THR A 175 -12.10 -7.27 -5.00
C THR A 175 -11.74 -7.90 -3.66
N ARG A 176 -12.51 -8.91 -3.21
CA ARG A 176 -12.22 -9.63 -1.95
C ARG A 176 -10.77 -10.10 -1.86
N LYS A 177 -10.20 -10.57 -2.98
CA LYS A 177 -8.82 -11.02 -3.06
C LYS A 177 -7.82 -9.86 -2.95
N THR A 178 -8.10 -8.74 -3.62
CA THR A 178 -7.14 -7.64 -3.78
C THR A 178 -7.25 -6.56 -2.71
N TYR A 179 -8.18 -6.68 -1.76
CA TYR A 179 -8.50 -5.60 -0.81
C TYR A 179 -7.31 -5.20 0.05
N HIS A 180 -6.62 -6.18 0.61
CA HIS A 180 -5.45 -5.98 1.48
C HIS A 180 -4.11 -6.11 0.74
N GLU A 181 -4.13 -6.42 -0.56
CA GLU A 181 -2.92 -6.63 -1.38
C GLU A 181 -2.19 -5.33 -1.70
N HIS A 182 -2.87 -4.18 -1.74
CA HIS A 182 -2.34 -2.95 -2.34
C HIS A 182 -2.14 -1.77 -1.37
N GLY A 183 -2.17 -2.02 -0.06
CA GLY A 183 -2.07 -0.98 0.95
C GLY A 183 -3.38 -0.20 1.12
N GLN A 184 -3.30 1.13 1.07
CA GLN A 184 -4.41 2.04 1.31
C GLN A 184 -5.48 2.00 0.19
N CYS A 185 -6.76 1.90 0.57
CA CYS A 185 -7.89 2.05 -0.34
C CYS A 185 -8.54 3.43 -0.20
N PHE A 186 -9.41 3.76 -1.16
CA PHE A 186 -10.07 5.06 -1.26
C PHE A 186 -11.55 4.90 -1.55
N VAL A 187 -12.37 5.78 -0.99
CA VAL A 187 -13.82 5.83 -1.20
C VAL A 187 -14.13 7.06 -2.05
N VAL A 188 -14.76 6.85 -3.21
CA VAL A 188 -14.84 7.91 -4.24
C VAL A 188 -16.19 7.95 -4.96
N SER A 189 -16.64 9.16 -5.28
CA SER A 189 -17.81 9.41 -6.13
C SER A 189 -17.56 8.98 -7.59
N PRO A 190 -18.60 8.66 -8.37
CA PRO A 190 -18.45 8.22 -9.76
C PRO A 190 -17.83 9.30 -10.68
N GLU A 191 -18.19 10.57 -10.50
CA GLU A 191 -17.66 11.70 -11.27
C GLU A 191 -16.19 11.91 -10.94
N ARG A 192 -15.86 11.93 -9.63
CA ARG A 192 -14.50 12.18 -9.14
C ARG A 192 -13.56 11.06 -9.56
N LYS A 193 -14.00 9.80 -9.47
CA LYS A 193 -13.27 8.63 -9.95
C LYS A 193 -12.85 8.75 -11.41
N SER A 194 -13.76 9.18 -12.28
CA SER A 194 -13.52 9.32 -13.72
C SER A 194 -12.56 10.48 -14.03
N HIS A 195 -12.61 11.54 -13.24
CA HIS A 195 -11.67 12.65 -13.32
C HIS A 195 -10.25 12.21 -12.92
N LEU A 196 -10.09 11.66 -11.71
CA LEU A 196 -8.80 11.23 -11.15
C LEU A 196 -8.11 10.18 -12.01
N LYS A 197 -8.85 9.20 -12.53
CA LYS A 197 -8.31 8.18 -13.43
C LYS A 197 -7.66 8.78 -14.69
N ARG A 198 -8.27 9.82 -15.28
CA ARG A 198 -7.69 10.52 -16.44
C ARG A 198 -6.44 11.32 -16.03
N THR A 199 -6.47 11.95 -14.87
CA THR A 199 -5.35 12.75 -14.34
C THR A 199 -4.14 11.87 -14.03
N ILE A 200 -4.30 10.70 -13.41
CA ILE A 200 -3.20 9.73 -13.19
C ILE A 200 -2.59 9.27 -14.51
N LYS A 201 -3.42 8.98 -15.53
CA LYS A 201 -2.91 8.61 -16.86
C LYS A 201 -2.08 9.72 -17.49
N ARG A 202 -2.48 10.98 -17.31
CA ARG A 202 -1.72 12.16 -17.75
C ARG A 202 -0.41 12.29 -16.97
N ALA A 203 -0.43 12.07 -15.66
CA ALA A 203 0.76 12.08 -14.81
C ALA A 203 1.82 11.09 -15.30
N ARG A 204 1.43 9.84 -15.56
CA ARG A 204 2.29 8.80 -16.15
C ARG A 204 2.91 9.24 -17.49
N LYS A 205 2.13 9.86 -18.37
CA LYS A 205 2.62 10.35 -19.67
C LYS A 205 3.66 11.47 -19.54
N ILE A 206 3.47 12.39 -18.58
CA ILE A 206 4.40 13.50 -18.35
C ILE A 206 5.73 12.97 -17.82
N VAL A 207 5.68 12.06 -16.85
CA VAL A 207 6.88 11.41 -16.28
C VAL A 207 7.65 10.61 -17.32
N GLY A 208 6.98 9.81 -18.16
CA GLY A 208 7.65 9.01 -19.19
C GLY A 208 8.53 9.81 -20.15
N LEU A 209 8.25 11.12 -20.32
CA LEU A 209 9.04 12.02 -21.16
C LEU A 209 10.20 12.72 -20.42
N ASN A 210 10.17 12.79 -19.09
CA ASN A 210 11.07 13.64 -18.29
C ASN A 210 11.80 12.89 -17.17
N GLY A 211 11.46 11.63 -16.90
CA GLY A 211 12.02 10.83 -15.80
C GLY A 211 11.42 11.17 -14.44
N LEU A 212 11.54 12.42 -13.99
CA LEU A 212 10.98 12.95 -12.73
C LEU A 212 10.26 14.27 -13.02
N CYS A 213 9.11 14.50 -12.38
CA CYS A 213 8.31 15.71 -12.61
C CYS A 213 7.76 16.28 -11.31
N GLN A 214 7.56 17.61 -11.29
CA GLN A 214 6.79 18.25 -10.24
C GLN A 214 5.31 17.96 -10.41
N LEU A 215 4.60 17.78 -9.30
CA LEU A 215 3.15 17.60 -9.30
C LEU A 215 2.42 18.81 -9.92
N SER A 216 2.95 20.01 -9.71
CA SER A 216 2.46 21.28 -10.28
C SER A 216 2.36 21.25 -11.81
N HIS A 217 3.19 20.45 -12.50
CA HIS A 217 3.16 20.32 -13.97
C HIS A 217 1.88 19.65 -14.49
N LEU A 218 1.09 19.01 -13.61
CA LEU A 218 -0.27 18.57 -13.95
C LEU A 218 -1.22 19.73 -14.21
N ALA A 219 -0.94 20.93 -13.68
CA ALA A 219 -1.77 22.12 -13.84
C ALA A 219 -3.26 21.81 -13.57
N VAL A 220 -3.52 21.24 -12.39
CA VAL A 220 -4.86 20.96 -11.86
C VAL A 220 -5.13 21.87 -10.66
N ASP A 221 -6.38 21.95 -10.25
CA ASP A 221 -6.78 22.69 -9.05
C ASP A 221 -6.17 22.06 -7.76
N PRO A 222 -6.07 22.82 -6.65
CA PRO A 222 -5.45 22.35 -5.41
C PRO A 222 -6.08 21.08 -4.83
N GLU A 223 -7.40 20.94 -4.91
CA GLU A 223 -8.13 19.77 -4.41
C GLU A 223 -7.72 18.52 -5.20
N THR A 224 -7.79 18.58 -6.53
CA THR A 224 -7.34 17.49 -7.40
C THR A 224 -5.85 17.20 -7.20
N SER A 225 -5.02 18.21 -6.96
CA SER A 225 -3.59 18.02 -6.68
C SER A 225 -3.37 17.23 -5.39
N ALA A 226 -4.10 17.54 -4.32
CA ALA A 226 -4.00 16.84 -3.04
C ALA A 226 -4.45 15.37 -3.16
N GLU A 227 -5.54 15.12 -3.88
CA GLU A 227 -6.03 13.76 -4.11
C GLU A 227 -5.07 12.93 -4.95
N ILE A 228 -4.51 13.51 -6.02
CA ILE A 228 -3.50 12.81 -6.83
C ILE A 228 -2.25 12.53 -6.00
N LEU A 229 -1.83 13.45 -5.13
CA LEU A 229 -0.72 13.21 -4.23
C LEU A 229 -0.99 12.03 -3.29
N ALA A 230 -2.18 11.96 -2.69
CA ALA A 230 -2.59 10.84 -1.83
C ALA A 230 -2.57 9.50 -2.60
N LEU A 231 -3.06 9.50 -3.84
CA LEU A 231 -3.06 8.33 -4.70
C LEU A 231 -1.64 7.89 -5.09
N LEU A 232 -0.76 8.83 -5.43
CA LEU A 232 0.64 8.51 -5.74
C LEU A 232 1.37 7.94 -4.53
N LYS A 233 1.18 8.51 -3.33
CA LYS A 233 1.79 8.00 -2.09
C LYS A 233 1.34 6.57 -1.75
N ALA A 234 0.12 6.20 -2.12
CA ALA A 234 -0.42 4.87 -1.89
C ALA A 234 -0.13 3.86 -3.01
N HIS A 235 0.40 4.30 -4.16
CA HIS A 235 0.55 3.46 -5.35
C HIS A 235 1.88 2.68 -5.34
N ASN A 236 1.83 1.35 -5.43
CA ASN A 236 3.02 0.47 -5.37
C ASN A 236 4.15 0.83 -6.35
N ASP A 237 3.82 1.25 -7.58
CA ASP A 237 4.82 1.63 -8.58
C ASP A 237 5.17 3.13 -8.59
N ALA A 238 4.61 3.94 -7.68
CA ALA A 238 4.85 5.39 -7.71
C ALA A 238 5.85 5.77 -6.62
N TRP A 239 6.74 6.68 -6.97
CA TRP A 239 7.65 7.31 -6.02
C TRP A 239 7.29 8.79 -5.89
N VAL A 240 7.29 9.30 -4.66
CA VAL A 240 6.96 10.70 -4.35
C VAL A 240 7.89 11.23 -3.27
N THR A 241 8.36 12.47 -3.45
CA THR A 241 9.06 13.23 -2.39
C THR A 241 8.62 14.69 -2.37
N PHE A 242 8.89 15.40 -1.27
CA PHE A 242 8.80 16.86 -1.20
C PHE A 242 10.20 17.44 -1.12
N SER A 243 10.58 18.25 -2.10
CA SER A 243 11.90 18.87 -2.14
C SER A 243 11.82 20.27 -2.73
N LYS A 244 12.54 21.22 -2.11
CA LYS A 244 12.63 22.62 -2.53
C LYS A 244 11.25 23.29 -2.74
N GLY A 245 10.29 23.00 -1.87
CA GLY A 245 8.96 23.61 -1.91
C GLY A 245 7.99 22.98 -2.92
N ALA A 246 8.34 21.86 -3.54
CA ALA A 246 7.49 21.18 -4.52
C ALA A 246 7.44 19.66 -4.28
N PHE A 247 6.28 19.06 -4.56
CA PHE A 247 6.16 17.61 -4.66
C PHE A 247 6.71 17.12 -6.00
N TRP A 248 7.62 16.17 -5.95
CA TRP A 248 8.18 15.47 -7.11
C TRP A 248 7.66 14.04 -7.13
N TYR A 249 7.46 13.51 -8.33
CA TYR A 249 7.01 12.14 -8.50
C TYR A 249 7.57 11.48 -9.76
N THR A 250 7.63 10.15 -9.73
CA THR A 250 7.86 9.29 -10.89
C THR A 250 7.12 7.95 -10.72
N PHE A 251 7.24 7.07 -11.72
CA PHE A 251 6.74 5.70 -11.66
C PHE A 251 7.90 4.74 -11.94
N ASP A 252 8.14 3.78 -11.04
CA ASP A 252 9.21 2.77 -11.11
C ASP A 252 8.80 1.52 -11.89
N ASP A 253 8.13 1.75 -13.00
CA ASP A 253 7.76 0.70 -13.94
C ASP A 253 8.69 0.65 -15.16
N ARG A 254 8.47 -0.35 -16.02
CA ARG A 254 9.25 -0.58 -17.25
C ARG A 254 9.23 0.59 -18.26
N HIS A 255 8.34 1.57 -18.09
CA HIS A 255 8.25 2.75 -18.95
C HIS A 255 9.04 3.94 -18.40
N SER A 256 9.73 3.78 -17.27
CA SER A 256 10.61 4.79 -16.69
C SER A 256 11.90 4.95 -17.49
N THR A 257 12.14 6.17 -17.97
CA THR A 257 13.40 6.52 -18.64
C THR A 257 14.60 6.38 -17.69
N LEU A 258 14.42 6.71 -16.41
CA LEU A 258 15.47 6.58 -15.40
C LEU A 258 15.86 5.12 -15.16
N VAL A 259 14.87 4.22 -15.02
CA VAL A 259 15.12 2.78 -14.88
C VAL A 259 15.84 2.23 -16.11
N SER A 260 15.44 2.64 -17.31
CA SER A 260 16.12 2.21 -18.55
C SER A 260 17.58 2.69 -18.62
N HIS A 261 17.85 3.92 -18.17
CA HIS A 261 19.21 4.45 -18.10
C HIS A 261 20.05 3.75 -17.03
N ALA A 262 19.46 3.45 -15.86
CA ALA A 262 20.11 2.67 -14.82
C ALA A 262 20.48 1.26 -15.32
N GLN A 263 19.56 0.56 -16.01
CA GLN A 263 19.85 -0.75 -16.63
C GLN A 263 21.10 -0.71 -17.51
N LYS A 264 21.25 0.33 -18.35
CA LYS A 264 22.43 0.48 -19.21
C LYS A 264 23.72 0.66 -18.42
N ILE A 265 23.67 1.45 -17.35
CA ILE A 265 24.83 1.66 -16.46
C ILE A 265 25.23 0.32 -15.83
N PHE A 266 24.29 -0.36 -15.18
CA PHE A 266 24.56 -1.60 -14.45
C PHE A 266 24.76 -2.85 -15.34
N THR A 267 24.58 -2.73 -16.66
CA THR A 267 25.15 -3.72 -17.60
C THR A 267 26.69 -3.68 -17.60
N LEU A 268 27.32 -2.55 -17.26
CA LEU A 268 28.78 -2.38 -17.29
C LEU A 268 29.47 -2.55 -15.93
N VAL A 269 28.74 -2.37 -14.84
CA VAL A 269 29.26 -2.29 -13.47
C VAL A 269 28.30 -2.95 -12.49
N ASP A 270 28.83 -3.56 -11.43
CA ASP A 270 28.01 -4.21 -10.40
C ASP A 270 27.53 -3.19 -9.35
N HIS A 271 28.36 -2.18 -9.10
CA HIS A 271 28.12 -1.13 -8.12
C HIS A 271 28.53 0.23 -8.67
N VAL A 272 27.92 1.29 -8.15
CA VAL A 272 28.28 2.69 -8.45
C VAL A 272 28.20 3.49 -7.17
N ASP A 273 29.06 4.50 -7.04
CA ASP A 273 28.88 5.54 -6.02
C ASP A 273 27.52 6.25 -6.22
N LEU A 274 26.80 6.50 -5.13
CA LEU A 274 25.46 7.09 -5.14
C LEU A 274 25.44 8.48 -5.79
N GLU A 275 26.45 9.31 -5.52
CA GLU A 275 26.56 10.65 -6.07
C GLU A 275 26.89 10.61 -7.57
N ASP A 276 27.76 9.69 -7.96
CA ASP A 276 28.09 9.46 -9.37
C ASP A 276 26.86 8.97 -10.14
N LEU A 277 26.13 7.99 -9.60
CA LEU A 277 24.91 7.47 -10.23
C LEU A 277 23.85 8.56 -10.37
N ALA A 278 23.61 9.34 -9.33
CA ALA A 278 22.67 10.47 -9.39
C ALA A 278 23.07 11.47 -10.47
N THR A 279 24.36 11.79 -10.57
CA THR A 279 24.91 12.70 -11.59
C THR A 279 24.76 12.14 -13.00
N LEU A 280 25.07 10.86 -13.22
CA LEU A 280 24.94 10.16 -14.51
C LEU A 280 23.48 10.16 -14.99
N LEU A 281 22.56 9.79 -14.10
CA LEU A 281 21.14 9.74 -14.41
C LEU A 281 20.57 11.15 -14.63
N GLN A 282 20.91 12.12 -13.79
CA GLN A 282 20.52 13.51 -14.00
C GLN A 282 20.99 14.01 -15.38
N ASN A 283 22.25 13.74 -15.72
CA ASN A 283 22.84 14.13 -17.00
C ASN A 283 22.06 13.55 -18.20
N SER A 284 21.59 12.32 -18.06
CA SER A 284 20.84 11.61 -19.10
C SER A 284 19.43 12.17 -19.35
N LEU A 285 18.87 12.90 -18.39
CA LEU A 285 17.52 13.48 -18.50
C LEU A 285 17.48 14.78 -19.32
N PHE A 286 18.63 15.44 -19.56
CA PHE A 286 18.68 16.70 -20.31
C PHE A 286 18.34 16.48 -21.79
N HIS A 287 17.04 16.43 -22.11
CA HIS A 287 16.54 16.31 -23.47
C HIS A 287 16.00 17.64 -24.00
N ARG A 288 16.53 18.12 -25.13
CA ARG A 288 16.19 19.43 -25.71
C ARG A 288 14.70 19.66 -26.02
N SER A 289 13.85 18.63 -25.99
CA SER A 289 12.43 18.70 -26.38
C SER A 289 11.43 18.76 -25.24
N SER A 290 11.85 18.76 -23.96
CA SER A 290 10.88 18.89 -22.86
C SER A 290 10.23 20.27 -22.85
N ARG A 291 8.89 20.30 -22.74
CA ARG A 291 8.11 21.54 -22.65
C ARG A 291 8.33 22.27 -21.33
N PHE A 292 8.67 21.55 -20.26
CA PHE A 292 8.75 22.10 -18.91
C PHE A 292 10.11 22.75 -18.63
N LYS A 293 11.18 22.34 -19.33
CA LYS A 293 12.56 22.88 -19.21
C LYS A 293 13.14 22.89 -17.78
N GLU A 294 12.43 22.36 -16.81
CA GLU A 294 12.87 22.11 -15.44
C GLU A 294 13.26 20.64 -15.33
N TYR A 295 14.50 20.39 -14.93
CA TYR A 295 15.06 19.06 -14.71
C TYR A 295 15.25 18.84 -13.22
N PRO A 296 15.12 17.60 -12.72
CA PRO A 296 15.45 17.30 -11.34
C PRO A 296 16.92 17.64 -11.08
N ASP A 297 17.21 18.11 -9.87
CA ASP A 297 18.59 18.19 -9.41
C ASP A 297 19.13 16.81 -9.04
N ALA A 298 20.44 16.73 -8.79
CA ALA A 298 21.07 15.47 -8.37
C ALA A 298 20.52 14.97 -7.03
N GLU A 299 20.14 15.85 -6.10
CA GLU A 299 19.58 15.47 -4.80
C GLU A 299 18.26 14.71 -4.91
N ILE A 300 17.35 15.15 -5.77
CA ILE A 300 16.06 14.46 -5.99
C ILE A 300 16.30 13.11 -6.66
N VAL A 301 17.23 13.03 -7.62
CA VAL A 301 17.60 11.74 -8.25
C VAL A 301 18.23 10.80 -7.22
N ARG A 302 19.08 11.32 -6.34
CA ARG A 302 19.70 10.58 -5.23
C ARG A 302 18.63 10.03 -4.30
N GLU A 303 17.66 10.86 -3.91
CA GLU A 303 16.56 10.43 -3.05
C GLU A 303 15.69 9.35 -3.71
N TRP A 304 15.45 9.47 -5.03
CA TRP A 304 14.77 8.44 -5.80
C TRP A 304 15.55 7.13 -5.80
N ILE A 305 16.86 7.15 -6.06
CA ILE A 305 17.73 5.95 -6.01
C ILE A 305 17.63 5.27 -4.64
N VAL A 306 17.73 6.03 -3.55
CA VAL A 306 17.73 5.49 -2.18
C VAL A 306 16.40 4.83 -1.82
N ARG A 307 15.27 5.36 -2.32
CA ARG A 307 13.93 4.89 -1.95
C ARG A 307 13.30 3.92 -2.94
N SER A 308 13.86 3.79 -4.13
CA SER A 308 13.34 2.91 -5.18
C SER A 308 13.66 1.44 -4.88
N ASP A 309 12.68 0.55 -5.11
CA ASP A 309 12.82 -0.89 -4.92
C ASP A 309 13.79 -1.58 -5.89
N ARG A 310 14.24 -0.82 -6.89
CA ARG A 310 15.17 -1.23 -7.92
C ARG A 310 16.61 -1.16 -7.46
N PHE A 311 16.90 -0.43 -6.39
CA PHE A 311 18.26 -0.24 -5.92
C PHE A 311 18.43 -0.79 -4.51
N ARG A 312 19.66 -1.16 -4.20
CA ARG A 312 20.12 -1.31 -2.83
C ARG A 312 21.18 -0.24 -2.60
N SER A 313 21.00 0.54 -1.54
CA SER A 313 21.98 1.55 -1.11
C SER A 313 22.58 1.15 0.23
N ASP A 314 23.90 1.04 0.29
CA ASP A 314 24.68 0.74 1.50
C ASP A 314 25.76 1.82 1.67
N GLY A 315 25.47 2.81 2.52
CA GLY A 315 26.22 4.06 2.54
C GLY A 315 26.16 4.76 1.19
N ASN A 316 27.32 4.95 0.56
CA ASN A 316 27.42 5.57 -0.77
C ASN A 316 27.51 4.55 -1.91
N VAL A 317 27.44 3.25 -1.64
CA VAL A 317 27.56 2.23 -2.69
C VAL A 317 26.17 1.75 -3.08
N VAL A 318 25.87 1.83 -4.37
CA VAL A 318 24.57 1.46 -4.94
C VAL A 318 24.73 0.28 -5.88
N SER A 319 23.86 -0.71 -5.74
CA SER A 319 23.64 -1.79 -6.71
C SER A 319 22.22 -1.74 -7.26
N PHE A 320 22.00 -2.37 -8.41
CA PHE A 320 20.74 -2.31 -9.13
C PHE A 320 20.16 -3.70 -9.41
N ARG A 321 18.85 -3.76 -9.32
CA ARG A 321 18.02 -4.92 -9.62
C ARG A 321 17.29 -4.72 -10.92
N GLY A 322 17.94 -5.13 -11.99
CA GLY A 322 17.31 -5.27 -13.28
C GLY A 322 18.12 -6.18 -14.19
N GLU A 323 17.50 -6.55 -15.30
CA GLU A 323 18.17 -7.36 -16.31
C GLU A 323 19.16 -6.50 -17.08
N ALA A 324 20.31 -7.09 -17.41
CA ALA A 324 21.25 -6.49 -18.33
C ALA A 324 20.56 -6.22 -19.67
N THR A 325 20.75 -5.02 -20.20
CA THR A 325 20.21 -4.61 -21.48
C THR A 325 21.31 -4.49 -22.53
N GLY A 326 20.93 -4.63 -23.80
CA GLY A 326 21.84 -4.43 -24.92
C GLY A 326 22.18 -2.95 -25.15
N PHE A 327 23.29 -2.73 -25.84
CA PHE A 327 23.72 -1.42 -26.29
C PHE A 327 23.35 -1.22 -27.76
N SER A 328 23.08 0.02 -28.16
CA SER A 328 23.04 0.37 -29.58
C SER A 328 24.46 0.43 -30.17
N ASP A 329 24.60 0.30 -31.49
CA ASP A 329 25.89 0.33 -32.19
C ASP A 329 26.77 1.54 -31.79
N ILE A 330 26.13 2.71 -31.62
CA ILE A 330 26.83 3.93 -31.20
C ILE A 330 27.26 3.91 -29.72
N GLU A 331 26.53 3.21 -28.85
CA GLU A 331 26.89 3.00 -27.45
C GLU A 331 28.04 1.99 -27.33
N GLU A 332 28.01 0.90 -28.11
CA GLU A 332 29.12 -0.06 -28.18
C GLU A 332 30.41 0.61 -28.67
N ASP A 333 30.32 1.45 -29.71
CA ASP A 333 31.44 2.23 -30.20
C ASP A 333 31.96 3.22 -29.15
N LEU A 334 31.08 3.90 -28.42
CA LEU A 334 31.45 4.81 -27.33
C LEU A 334 32.19 4.06 -26.21
N ILE A 335 31.66 2.91 -25.78
CA ILE A 335 32.26 2.06 -24.74
C ILE A 335 33.65 1.61 -25.18
N SER A 336 33.77 1.10 -26.42
CA SER A 336 35.04 0.66 -27.00
C SER A 336 36.09 1.76 -27.05
N LEU A 337 35.68 3.01 -27.34
CA LEU A 337 36.59 4.14 -27.44
C LEU A 337 37.05 4.71 -26.10
N LEU A 338 36.24 4.56 -25.04
CA LEU A 338 36.53 5.16 -23.72
C LEU A 338 37.11 4.18 -22.72
N ARG A 339 36.81 2.88 -22.82
CA ARG A 339 37.20 1.88 -21.81
C ARG A 339 38.71 1.91 -21.53
N GLY A 340 39.08 2.15 -20.27
CA GLY A 340 40.47 2.19 -19.81
C GLY A 340 41.25 3.43 -20.28
N GLN A 341 40.59 4.43 -20.87
CA GLN A 341 41.24 5.69 -21.26
C GLN A 341 41.20 6.72 -20.13
N GLY A 342 40.27 6.58 -19.17
CA GLY A 342 40.03 7.61 -18.16
C GLY A 342 39.45 8.91 -18.76
N PRO A 343 39.67 10.07 -18.11
CA PRO A 343 39.07 11.34 -18.53
C PRO A 343 39.52 11.76 -19.95
N THR A 344 38.57 11.84 -20.88
CA THR A 344 38.83 12.10 -22.30
C THR A 344 38.05 13.31 -22.83
N GLU A 345 38.62 14.10 -23.75
CA GLU A 345 37.95 15.27 -24.31
C GLU A 345 36.78 14.92 -25.24
N THR A 346 35.64 15.59 -25.06
CA THR A 346 34.43 15.39 -25.88
C THR A 346 34.64 15.64 -27.38
N THR A 347 35.52 16.58 -27.76
CA THR A 347 35.85 16.89 -29.16
C THR A 347 36.58 15.73 -29.84
N GLN A 348 37.49 15.06 -29.13
CA GLN A 348 38.24 13.91 -29.62
C GLN A 348 37.31 12.72 -29.86
N ILE A 349 36.45 12.42 -28.88
CA ILE A 349 35.50 11.31 -28.97
C ILE A 349 34.48 11.53 -30.09
N ARG A 350 33.96 12.76 -30.19
CA ARG A 350 33.03 13.11 -31.27
C ARG A 350 33.65 12.87 -32.65
N ARG A 351 34.89 13.29 -32.90
CA ARG A 351 35.58 13.06 -34.19
C ARG A 351 35.77 11.57 -34.48
N LYS A 352 36.14 10.78 -33.47
CA LYS A 352 36.31 9.33 -33.62
C LYS A 352 34.99 8.63 -33.95
N LEU A 353 33.88 9.04 -33.34
CA LEU A 353 32.55 8.51 -33.63
C LEU A 353 32.01 8.98 -35.00
N GLU A 354 32.27 10.23 -35.41
CA GLU A 354 31.97 10.72 -36.77
C GLU A 354 32.71 9.87 -37.82
N ALA A 355 33.99 9.53 -37.57
CA ALA A 355 34.77 8.67 -38.45
C ALA A 355 34.25 7.22 -38.54
N ARG A 356 33.45 6.76 -37.57
CA ARG A 356 32.75 5.45 -37.61
C ARG A 356 31.39 5.53 -38.33
N GLY A 357 31.01 6.68 -38.88
CA GLY A 357 29.81 6.83 -39.72
C GLY A 357 28.54 7.28 -38.98
N HIS A 358 28.64 7.66 -37.70
CA HIS A 358 27.48 8.10 -36.92
C HIS A 358 27.05 9.54 -37.24
N GLY A 359 25.73 9.77 -37.34
CA GLY A 359 25.18 11.09 -37.67
C GLY A 359 25.31 12.14 -36.57
N THR A 360 25.51 13.41 -36.95
CA THR A 360 25.79 14.55 -36.04
C THR A 360 24.72 14.79 -34.95
N ALA A 361 23.46 14.46 -35.23
CA ALA A 361 22.37 14.57 -34.26
C ALA A 361 22.48 13.54 -33.11
N LEU A 362 22.85 12.29 -33.43
CA LEU A 362 23.04 11.22 -32.45
C LEU A 362 24.28 11.47 -31.60
N LEU A 363 25.35 11.99 -32.22
CA LEU A 363 26.61 12.32 -31.57
C LEU A 363 26.45 13.34 -30.46
N SER A 364 25.64 14.37 -30.69
CA SER A 364 25.37 15.38 -29.66
C SER A 364 24.59 14.81 -28.49
N LYS A 365 23.79 13.76 -28.71
CA LYS A 365 23.05 13.08 -27.64
C LYS A 365 23.97 12.18 -26.81
N ILE A 366 24.74 11.33 -27.48
CA ILE A 366 25.55 10.30 -26.81
C ILE A 366 26.77 10.86 -26.09
N VAL A 367 27.43 11.89 -26.64
CA VAL A 367 28.67 12.42 -26.03
C VAL A 367 28.38 13.25 -24.79
N TYR A 368 27.25 13.94 -24.74
CA TYR A 368 26.94 14.90 -23.67
C TYR A 368 25.87 14.42 -22.68
N TYR A 369 24.97 13.53 -23.11
CA TYR A 369 23.79 13.12 -22.35
C TYR A 369 23.63 11.59 -22.29
N SER A 370 24.68 10.83 -22.59
CA SER A 370 24.64 9.38 -22.35
C SER A 370 24.66 9.10 -20.85
N PRO A 371 23.85 8.14 -20.36
CA PRO A 371 23.92 7.70 -18.97
C PRO A 371 25.22 6.94 -18.65
N LEU A 372 25.98 6.52 -19.66
CA LEU A 372 27.21 5.73 -19.47
C LEU A 372 28.45 6.56 -19.14
N VAL A 373 28.37 7.89 -19.26
CA VAL A 373 29.53 8.78 -19.16
C VAL A 373 29.31 9.88 -18.14
N TYR A 374 30.27 9.99 -17.22
CA TYR A 374 30.35 11.13 -16.32
C TYR A 374 30.91 12.31 -17.10
N VAL A 375 30.27 13.49 -17.00
CA VAL A 375 30.66 14.68 -17.77
C VAL A 375 31.14 15.78 -16.83
N ASP A 376 32.46 15.98 -16.78
CA ASP A 376 33.09 17.09 -16.06
C ASP A 376 33.00 18.38 -16.88
N ARG A 377 32.31 19.37 -16.30
CA ARG A 377 32.05 20.69 -16.90
C ARG A 377 32.92 21.81 -16.33
N SER A 378 33.82 21.51 -15.40
CA SER A 378 34.67 22.48 -14.69
C SER A 378 35.54 23.34 -15.62
N ARG A 379 35.95 22.80 -16.78
CA ARG A 379 36.85 23.45 -17.75
C ARG A 379 36.17 24.45 -18.71
N GLY A 380 34.91 24.82 -18.48
CA GLY A 380 34.20 25.81 -19.27
C GLY A 380 33.58 25.29 -20.57
N ARG A 381 32.92 26.17 -21.34
CA ARG A 381 32.10 25.79 -22.51
C ARG A 381 32.96 25.10 -23.58
N LYS A 382 32.53 23.90 -24.00
CA LYS A 382 33.09 23.08 -25.11
C LYS A 382 34.39 22.31 -24.82
N ASN A 383 34.92 22.36 -23.61
CA ASN A 383 36.11 21.59 -23.20
C ASN A 383 35.78 20.58 -22.09
N PHE A 384 34.63 19.92 -22.20
CA PHE A 384 34.22 18.93 -21.21
C PHE A 384 35.06 17.66 -21.32
N LEU A 385 35.40 17.11 -20.17
CA LEU A 385 35.96 15.77 -20.06
C LEU A 385 34.84 14.78 -19.80
N ILE A 386 34.95 13.61 -20.42
CA ILE A 386 34.05 12.49 -20.16
C ILE A 386 34.84 11.28 -19.70
N THR A 387 34.30 10.59 -18.71
CA THR A 387 34.85 9.35 -18.16
C THR A 387 33.77 8.28 -18.25
N LEU A 388 34.12 7.09 -18.74
CA LEU A 388 33.20 5.96 -18.78
C LEU A 388 32.92 5.48 -17.36
N VAL A 389 31.69 5.06 -17.08
CA VAL A 389 31.30 4.60 -15.74
C VAL A 389 32.20 3.49 -15.19
N THR A 390 32.74 2.61 -16.03
CA THR A 390 33.68 1.53 -15.62
C THR A 390 35.01 2.04 -15.10
N ASP A 391 35.39 3.27 -15.45
CA ASP A 391 36.67 3.87 -15.11
C ASP A 391 36.55 4.79 -13.88
N LEU A 392 35.35 4.91 -13.29
CA LEU A 392 35.13 5.59 -12.00
C LEU A 392 35.63 4.70 -10.84
N PRO A 393 35.92 5.27 -9.66
CA PRO A 393 36.31 4.49 -8.48
C PRO A 393 35.17 3.58 -7.99
N GLY A 394 35.51 2.42 -7.39
CA GLY A 394 34.56 1.62 -6.59
C GLY A 394 33.49 0.83 -7.37
N GLN A 395 33.70 0.56 -8.67
CA GLN A 395 32.64 0.07 -9.56
C GLN A 395 32.46 -1.45 -9.62
N GLN A 396 33.37 -2.20 -8.97
CA GLN A 396 33.38 -3.65 -8.98
C GLN A 396 33.48 -4.17 -7.54
N SER A 397 32.60 -5.10 -7.19
CA SER A 397 32.66 -5.85 -5.94
C SER A 397 32.85 -7.32 -6.25
N THR A 398 33.63 -8.01 -5.43
CA THR A 398 33.77 -9.48 -5.51
C THR A 398 32.77 -10.20 -4.59
N VAL A 399 31.97 -9.47 -3.81
CA VAL A 399 31.05 -10.03 -2.82
C VAL A 399 29.62 -10.03 -3.39
N PRO A 400 28.93 -11.18 -3.40
CA PRO A 400 27.53 -11.25 -3.82
C PRO A 400 26.61 -10.34 -3.01
N ASP A 401 25.63 -9.74 -3.68
CA ASP A 401 24.63 -8.89 -3.05
C ASP A 401 23.54 -9.73 -2.36
N ASP A 402 23.75 -10.07 -1.08
CA ASP A 402 22.79 -10.84 -0.27
C ASP A 402 21.39 -10.21 -0.24
N TYR A 403 21.29 -8.88 -0.24
CA TYR A 403 19.99 -8.21 -0.17
C TYR A 403 19.13 -8.59 -1.37
N PHE A 404 19.69 -8.58 -2.58
CA PHE A 404 18.94 -8.99 -3.77
C PHE A 404 18.62 -10.49 -3.78
N ALA A 405 19.48 -11.33 -3.21
CA ALA A 405 19.17 -12.75 -3.04
C ALA A 405 17.92 -12.96 -2.17
N PHE A 406 17.79 -12.23 -1.04
CA PHE A 406 16.58 -12.26 -0.21
C PHE A 406 15.38 -11.61 -0.90
N LYS A 407 15.58 -10.48 -1.59
CA LYS A 407 14.52 -9.78 -2.34
C LYS A 407 13.88 -10.66 -3.41
N VAL A 408 14.68 -11.40 -4.18
CA VAL A 408 14.18 -12.35 -5.18
C VAL A 408 13.31 -13.44 -4.54
N ARG A 409 13.70 -13.95 -3.37
CA ARG A 409 12.91 -14.95 -2.63
C ARG A 409 11.59 -14.36 -2.12
N LEU A 410 11.60 -13.11 -1.66
CA LEU A 410 10.39 -12.40 -1.21
C LEU A 410 9.42 -12.14 -2.37
N ASP A 411 9.92 -11.76 -3.54
CA ASP A 411 9.08 -11.49 -4.71
C ASP A 411 8.58 -12.72 -5.42
N ALA A 412 9.20 -13.88 -5.19
CA ALA A 412 8.67 -15.16 -5.64
C ALA A 412 7.40 -15.60 -4.86
N LEU A 413 7.04 -14.90 -3.77
CA LEU A 413 5.81 -15.15 -3.05
C LEU A 413 4.60 -14.65 -3.86
N ALA A 414 3.66 -15.56 -4.14
CA ALA A 414 2.42 -15.20 -4.83
C ALA A 414 1.55 -14.21 -4.04
N SER A 415 1.67 -14.20 -2.71
CA SER A 415 1.07 -13.25 -1.79
C SER A 415 1.86 -13.24 -0.48
N THR A 416 1.79 -12.14 0.25
CA THR A 416 2.35 -12.03 1.61
C THR A 416 1.41 -12.65 2.66
N ASP A 417 0.11 -12.69 2.38
CA ASP A 417 -0.87 -13.31 3.28
C ASP A 417 -1.18 -14.77 2.91
N LYS A 418 -1.44 -15.63 3.90
CA LYS A 418 -1.90 -17.00 3.71
C LYS A 418 -3.40 -17.10 4.00
N ASP A 419 -4.15 -17.67 3.05
CA ASP A 419 -5.55 -18.07 3.23
C ASP A 419 -5.62 -19.32 4.12
N THR A 420 -5.50 -19.12 5.43
CA THR A 420 -5.86 -20.12 6.44
C THR A 420 -6.74 -19.46 7.50
N THR A 421 -7.45 -20.25 8.28
CA THR A 421 -8.31 -19.81 9.41
C THR A 421 -7.59 -18.98 10.48
N GLY A 422 -6.28 -18.75 10.33
CA GLY A 422 -5.58 -17.56 10.78
C GLY A 422 -4.60 -17.07 9.71
N THR A 423 -4.47 -15.76 9.55
CA THR A 423 -3.61 -15.09 8.56
C THR A 423 -2.13 -15.30 8.91
N ALA A 424 -1.50 -16.34 8.37
CA ALA A 424 -0.06 -16.54 8.52
C ALA A 424 0.69 -15.70 7.47
N ARG A 425 1.59 -14.82 7.92
CA ARG A 425 2.42 -13.96 7.07
C ARG A 425 3.55 -14.77 6.42
N LYS A 426 3.56 -14.92 5.09
CA LYS A 426 4.48 -15.79 4.34
C LYS A 426 5.89 -15.20 4.24
N GLU A 427 6.00 -13.89 4.09
CA GLU A 427 7.24 -13.12 4.03
C GLU A 427 8.03 -13.18 5.34
N GLN A 428 7.32 -13.33 6.48
CA GLN A 428 7.90 -13.27 7.81
C GLN A 428 9.04 -14.28 8.02
N ARG A 429 8.93 -15.48 7.42
CA ARG A 429 10.00 -16.49 7.50
C ARG A 429 11.28 -16.00 6.81
N ILE A 430 11.15 -15.46 5.60
CA ILE A 430 12.29 -14.98 4.80
C ILE A 430 12.90 -13.73 5.46
N LEU A 431 12.07 -12.82 5.97
CA LEU A 431 12.50 -11.64 6.72
C LEU A 431 13.19 -12.01 8.06
N SER A 432 12.72 -13.08 8.72
CA SER A 432 13.38 -13.63 9.91
C SER A 432 14.78 -14.15 9.55
N GLU A 433 14.90 -14.94 8.48
CA GLU A 433 16.20 -15.39 7.98
C GLU A 433 17.12 -14.21 7.62
N TRP A 434 16.60 -13.11 7.07
CA TRP A 434 17.38 -11.90 6.81
C TRP A 434 17.94 -11.25 8.09
N ILE A 435 17.13 -11.16 9.15
CA ILE A 435 17.55 -10.62 10.44
C ILE A 435 18.59 -11.52 11.10
N PHE A 436 18.27 -12.80 11.28
CA PHE A 436 19.07 -13.71 12.10
C PHE A 436 20.25 -14.31 11.34
N ARG A 437 20.13 -14.48 10.01
CA ARG A 437 21.04 -15.31 9.21
C ARG A 437 21.25 -16.66 9.91
N ASP A 438 22.49 -17.01 10.18
CA ASP A 438 22.87 -18.23 10.91
C ASP A 438 23.08 -18.01 12.42
N SER A 439 22.77 -16.82 12.93
CA SER A 439 22.97 -16.49 14.35
C SER A 439 21.89 -17.05 15.26
N THR A 440 22.30 -17.58 16.40
CA THR A 440 21.41 -18.05 17.48
C THR A 440 21.05 -16.95 18.48
N HIS A 441 21.80 -15.84 18.47
CA HIS A 441 21.63 -14.69 19.35
C HIS A 441 21.66 -13.39 18.54
N ILE A 442 20.90 -12.38 18.98
CA ILE A 442 20.91 -11.06 18.35
C ILE A 442 20.56 -9.98 19.37
N ARG A 443 21.08 -8.78 19.18
CA ARG A 443 20.72 -7.61 20.00
C ARG A 443 19.39 -7.03 19.54
N CYS A 444 18.54 -6.68 20.48
CA CYS A 444 17.31 -5.92 20.23
C CYS A 444 17.68 -4.52 19.71
N ALA A 445 17.08 -4.09 18.61
CA ALA A 445 17.40 -2.82 17.96
C ALA A 445 17.07 -1.57 18.80
N ILE A 446 16.20 -1.70 19.81
CA ILE A 446 15.77 -0.60 20.68
C ILE A 446 16.55 -0.60 21.99
N CYS A 447 16.44 -1.66 22.80
CA CYS A 447 17.09 -1.69 24.12
C CYS A 447 18.57 -2.12 24.08
N ASP A 448 19.08 -2.50 22.90
CA ASP A 448 20.46 -2.95 22.68
C ASP A 448 20.94 -4.07 23.61
N ARG A 449 20.03 -4.89 24.14
CA ARG A 449 20.38 -6.09 24.90
C ARG A 449 20.41 -7.31 23.98
N GLU A 450 21.31 -8.25 24.26
CA GLU A 450 21.41 -9.51 23.54
C GLU A 450 20.35 -10.51 24.02
N PHE A 451 19.72 -11.21 23.08
CA PHE A 451 18.70 -12.22 23.34
C PHE A 451 18.90 -13.44 22.45
N ALA A 452 18.44 -14.60 22.92
CA ALA A 452 18.28 -15.78 22.07
C ALA A 452 17.20 -15.55 21.01
N ARG A 453 17.32 -16.23 19.85
CA ARG A 453 16.36 -16.12 18.72
C ARG A 453 14.89 -16.22 19.13
N GLY A 454 14.55 -17.11 20.08
CA GLY A 454 13.17 -17.30 20.54
C GLY A 454 12.58 -16.14 21.35
N SER A 455 13.39 -15.16 21.74
CA SER A 455 12.96 -13.98 22.50
C SER A 455 12.92 -12.70 21.66
N ILE A 456 13.13 -12.82 20.35
CA ILE A 456 13.15 -11.71 19.40
C ILE A 456 12.06 -11.93 18.36
N ILE A 457 11.33 -10.88 18.06
CA ILE A 457 10.38 -10.83 16.97
C ILE A 457 10.95 -10.01 15.81
N THR A 458 10.65 -10.46 14.60
CA THR A 458 10.93 -9.74 13.35
C THR A 458 9.84 -8.69 13.17
N ALA A 459 10.00 -7.52 13.80
CA ALA A 459 9.03 -6.43 13.73
C ALA A 459 9.20 -5.65 12.43
N HIS A 460 8.09 -5.12 11.88
CA HIS A 460 8.17 -4.16 10.79
C HIS A 460 8.42 -2.76 11.36
N LYS A 461 9.26 -1.97 10.68
CA LYS A 461 9.51 -0.56 11.01
C LYS A 461 8.24 0.27 10.78
N LYS A 462 7.65 0.15 9.59
CA LYS A 462 6.33 0.73 9.27
C LYS A 462 5.25 -0.29 9.59
N LYS A 463 4.12 0.14 10.15
CA LYS A 463 2.98 -0.75 10.38
C LYS A 463 2.62 -1.50 9.10
N ARG A 464 2.61 -2.83 9.17
CA ARG A 464 2.44 -3.71 7.99
C ARG A 464 1.15 -3.40 7.21
N ALA A 465 0.07 -3.04 7.90
CA ALA A 465 -1.19 -2.66 7.27
C ALA A 465 -1.04 -1.47 6.32
N HIS A 466 -0.18 -0.52 6.65
CA HIS A 466 0.11 0.68 5.84
C HIS A 466 1.29 0.50 4.88
N CYS A 467 1.97 -0.65 4.91
CA CYS A 467 3.00 -0.96 3.94
C CYS A 467 2.36 -1.30 2.60
N THR A 468 2.87 -0.71 1.53
CA THR A 468 2.70 -1.19 0.16
C THR A 468 3.25 -2.62 0.05
N ASP A 469 2.83 -3.34 -0.99
CA ASP A 469 3.35 -4.70 -1.24
C ASP A 469 4.88 -4.69 -1.46
N THR A 470 5.38 -3.65 -2.13
CA THR A 470 6.80 -3.42 -2.34
C THR A 470 7.55 -3.27 -1.01
N GLU A 471 7.03 -2.43 -0.10
CA GLU A 471 7.59 -2.25 1.25
C GLU A 471 7.54 -3.54 2.07
N ARG A 472 6.43 -4.30 2.04
CA ARG A 472 6.33 -5.60 2.76
C ARG A 472 7.37 -6.63 2.28
N ARG A 473 7.86 -6.48 1.05
CA ARG A 473 8.86 -7.36 0.44
C ARG A 473 10.26 -6.74 0.43
N ASP A 474 10.49 -5.63 1.11
CA ASP A 474 11.84 -5.09 1.30
C ASP A 474 12.49 -5.76 2.54
N PRO A 475 13.63 -6.47 2.42
CA PRO A 475 14.39 -6.95 3.58
C PRO A 475 14.65 -5.89 4.67
N ASN A 476 14.84 -4.63 4.28
CA ASN A 476 15.09 -3.52 5.18
C ASN A 476 13.84 -2.99 5.89
N ILE A 477 12.63 -3.48 5.59
CA ILE A 477 11.40 -3.07 6.31
C ILE A 477 11.35 -3.61 7.75
N VAL A 478 12.23 -4.54 8.12
CA VAL A 478 12.19 -5.22 9.42
C VAL A 478 13.42 -4.96 10.28
N PHE A 479 13.25 -5.16 11.58
CA PHE A 479 14.31 -5.03 12.58
C PHE A 479 13.97 -5.89 13.84
N PRO A 480 14.98 -6.34 14.61
CA PRO A 480 14.76 -7.27 15.73
C PRO A 480 14.30 -6.54 17.00
N LEU A 481 13.12 -6.88 17.51
CA LEU A 481 12.61 -6.37 18.79
C LEU A 481 12.44 -7.48 19.81
N CYS A 482 12.70 -7.22 21.09
CA CYS A 482 12.48 -8.20 22.13
C CYS A 482 11.00 -8.27 22.54
N ILE A 483 10.53 -9.50 22.79
CA ILE A 483 9.18 -9.76 23.31
C ILE A 483 9.00 -9.30 24.76
N PHE A 484 10.11 -8.99 25.45
CA PHE A 484 10.14 -8.50 26.83
C PHE A 484 9.72 -7.03 26.99
N GLY A 485 9.24 -6.37 25.93
CA GLY A 485 8.57 -5.07 26.02
C GLY A 485 8.79 -4.15 24.84
N CYS A 486 9.95 -4.19 24.16
CA CYS A 486 10.23 -3.25 23.08
C CYS A 486 9.25 -3.37 21.91
N ASP A 487 8.84 -4.60 21.56
CA ASP A 487 7.81 -4.83 20.54
C ASP A 487 6.46 -4.19 20.90
N HIS A 488 5.99 -4.43 22.13
CA HIS A 488 4.74 -3.85 22.64
C HIS A 488 4.75 -2.32 22.64
N LEU A 489 5.82 -1.72 23.18
CA LEU A 489 5.95 -0.26 23.26
C LEU A 489 6.00 0.39 21.87
N TYR A 490 6.68 -0.25 20.92
CA TYR A 490 6.78 0.23 19.55
C TYR A 490 5.42 0.13 18.82
N GLU A 491 4.76 -1.04 18.87
CA GLU A 491 3.49 -1.28 18.17
C GLU A 491 2.36 -0.36 18.68
N ARG A 492 2.34 -0.07 19.99
CA ARG A 492 1.40 0.89 20.62
C ARG A 492 1.75 2.35 20.36
N GLY A 493 2.91 2.63 19.76
CA GLY A 493 3.38 3.98 19.47
C GLY A 493 3.81 4.77 20.71
N PHE A 494 4.16 4.09 21.82
CA PHE A 494 4.70 4.72 23.02
C PHE A 494 6.16 5.13 22.85
N ILE A 495 6.88 4.45 21.96
CA ILE A 495 8.18 4.85 21.46
C ILE A 495 8.17 4.93 19.95
N ARG A 496 9.02 5.80 19.40
CA ARG A 496 9.24 5.97 17.96
C ARG A 496 10.73 5.99 17.68
N VAL A 497 11.12 5.88 16.42
CA VAL A 497 12.51 6.09 15.99
C VAL A 497 12.52 7.30 15.07
N VAL A 498 13.19 8.37 15.50
CA VAL A 498 13.33 9.62 14.73
C VAL A 498 14.81 9.88 14.53
N GLU A 499 15.24 10.03 13.28
CA GLU A 499 16.65 10.22 12.91
C GLU A 499 17.58 9.16 13.52
N GLY A 500 17.09 7.92 13.60
CA GLY A 500 17.82 6.79 14.17
C GLY A 500 17.86 6.72 15.70
N HIS A 501 17.27 7.68 16.41
CA HIS A 501 17.19 7.69 17.86
C HIS A 501 15.80 7.28 18.34
N VAL A 502 15.75 6.55 19.45
CA VAL A 502 14.49 6.23 20.11
C VAL A 502 13.94 7.49 20.79
N THR A 503 12.69 7.87 20.47
CA THR A 503 11.99 9.02 21.05
C THR A 503 10.69 8.59 21.72
N ALA A 504 10.19 9.42 22.64
CA ALA A 504 8.88 9.20 23.25
C ALA A 504 7.78 9.47 22.21
N GLY A 505 6.77 8.61 22.18
CA GLY A 505 5.58 8.77 21.35
C GLY A 505 4.36 9.14 22.20
N ARG A 506 3.24 8.46 21.96
CA ARG A 506 2.02 8.61 22.75
C ARG A 506 2.31 8.30 24.22
N ALA A 507 1.79 9.13 25.12
CA ALA A 507 1.88 8.86 26.55
C ALA A 507 1.14 7.54 26.90
N PRO A 508 1.82 6.57 27.54
CA PRO A 508 1.15 5.37 28.04
C PRO A 508 0.23 5.73 29.21
N THR A 509 -0.82 4.93 29.41
CA THR A 509 -1.76 5.09 30.53
C THR A 509 -1.26 4.44 31.83
N GLY A 510 -0.33 3.49 31.74
CA GLY A 510 0.27 2.81 32.87
C GLY A 510 1.64 3.38 33.25
N GLN A 511 1.93 3.42 34.55
CA GLN A 511 3.19 3.97 35.08
C GLN A 511 4.41 3.11 34.71
N THR A 512 4.25 1.79 34.65
CA THR A 512 5.34 0.87 34.31
C THR A 512 5.83 1.10 32.89
N GLU A 513 4.91 1.24 31.94
CA GLU A 513 5.21 1.55 30.55
C GLU A 513 5.90 2.90 30.44
N TYR A 514 5.42 3.91 31.18
CA TYR A 514 6.04 5.23 31.24
C TYR A 514 7.51 5.15 31.67
N ASP A 515 7.82 4.45 32.77
CA ASP A 515 9.18 4.33 33.29
C ASP A 515 10.12 3.59 32.34
N ILE A 516 9.61 2.60 31.61
CA ILE A 516 10.39 1.88 30.59
C ILE A 516 10.67 2.78 29.39
N VAL A 517 9.68 3.54 28.91
CA VAL A 517 9.84 4.51 27.81
C VAL A 517 10.99 5.47 28.14
N GLN A 518 10.98 6.08 29.32
CA GLN A 518 12.03 7.04 29.73
C GLN A 518 13.45 6.46 29.72
N LYS A 519 13.60 5.15 29.98
CA LYS A 519 14.92 4.48 29.93
C LYS A 519 15.40 4.17 28.52
N LEU A 520 14.49 4.08 27.54
CA LEU A 520 14.82 3.73 26.16
C LEU A 520 15.06 4.97 25.30
N VAL A 521 14.47 6.12 25.65
CA VAL A 521 14.65 7.37 24.91
C VAL A 521 16.13 7.75 24.83
N GLY A 522 16.57 8.16 23.64
CA GLY A 522 17.94 8.55 23.33
C GLY A 522 18.85 7.41 22.85
N HIS A 523 18.41 6.15 22.93
CA HIS A 523 19.18 5.04 22.36
C HIS A 523 19.34 5.19 20.84
N LEU A 524 20.58 5.03 20.34
CA LEU A 524 20.89 5.02 18.91
C LEU A 524 20.67 3.62 18.34
N VAL A 525 19.80 3.51 17.35
CA VAL A 525 19.57 2.27 16.62
C VAL A 525 20.79 1.96 15.74
N ASP A 526 21.28 0.72 15.81
CA ASP A 526 22.44 0.25 15.03
C ASP A 526 22.27 0.57 13.52
N ALA A 527 23.37 0.96 12.86
CA ALA A 527 23.37 1.34 11.45
C ALA A 527 22.75 0.27 10.54
N ARG A 528 22.94 -1.02 10.85
CA ARG A 528 22.33 -2.13 10.09
C ARG A 528 20.80 -2.05 10.08
N TRP A 529 20.20 -1.67 11.21
CA TRP A 529 18.74 -1.57 11.32
C TRP A 529 18.20 -0.22 10.85
N ARG A 530 19.08 0.77 10.61
CA ARG A 530 18.73 2.06 10.00
C ARG A 530 18.73 2.02 8.47
N ALA A 531 19.26 0.97 7.85
CA ALA A 531 19.23 0.80 6.40
C ALA A 531 17.79 0.79 5.84
N GLY A 532 17.64 1.26 4.60
CA GLY A 532 16.35 1.47 3.92
C GLY A 532 15.89 2.93 3.94
N PRO A 533 14.72 3.21 3.33
CA PRO A 533 14.11 4.54 3.32
C PRO A 533 13.91 5.11 4.74
N PRO A 534 14.20 6.41 4.97
CA PRO A 534 14.02 7.04 6.28
C PRO A 534 12.57 7.01 6.80
N ASP A 535 11.60 7.03 5.90
CA ASP A 535 10.15 7.01 6.20
C ASP A 535 9.64 5.65 6.68
N TYR A 536 10.47 4.59 6.67
CA TYR A 536 10.12 3.32 7.30
C TYR A 536 9.88 3.45 8.79
N PHE A 537 10.56 4.39 9.45
CA PHE A 537 10.34 4.68 10.87
C PHE A 537 9.37 5.85 11.09
N ASP A 538 9.00 6.58 10.03
CA ASP A 538 8.20 7.79 10.11
C ASP A 538 6.70 7.45 10.16
N MET A 539 6.24 7.20 11.38
CA MET A 539 4.85 6.90 11.68
C MET A 539 4.06 8.21 11.83
N ARG A 540 3.58 8.72 10.70
CA ARG A 540 2.67 9.87 10.51
C ARG A 540 3.33 11.26 10.64
N PRO A 541 2.89 12.26 9.85
CA PRO A 541 3.27 13.65 10.08
C PRO A 541 2.88 14.07 11.50
N ASP A 542 3.76 14.88 12.08
CA ASP A 542 3.61 15.53 13.37
C ASP A 542 2.30 16.33 13.42
N GLU A 543 1.26 15.81 14.05
CA GLU A 543 0.13 16.62 14.51
C GLU A 543 0.51 17.36 15.80
N THR A 544 1.64 18.08 15.82
CA THR A 544 1.95 19.10 16.83
C THR A 544 2.89 20.18 16.31
N HIS A 545 2.41 20.99 15.37
CA HIS A 545 2.72 22.43 15.47
C HIS A 545 1.46 23.14 15.94
N ASP A 546 1.38 23.23 17.26
CA ASP A 546 0.58 24.22 17.96
C ASP A 546 0.99 25.60 17.42
N ASP A 547 0.03 26.29 16.81
CA ASP A 547 0.13 27.70 16.42
C ASP A 547 0.32 28.54 17.70
N THR A 548 1.56 28.62 18.20
CA THR A 548 1.98 29.66 19.13
C THR A 548 3.43 30.09 18.86
N VAL A 549 3.58 31.09 17.97
CA VAL A 549 4.16 32.43 18.21
C VAL A 549 4.21 33.20 16.89
#